data_AF-A0ABD7LEX5-F1
#
_entry.id   AF-A0ABD7LEX5-F1
#
_cell.length_a   1.000
_cell.length_b   1.000
_cell.length_c   1.000
_cell.angle_alpha   90.00
_cell.angle_beta   90.00
_cell.angle_gamma   90.00
#
_symmetry.space_group_name_H-M   'P 1'
#
loop_
_entity.id
_entity.type
_entity.pdbx_description
1 polymer ?
#
loop_
_entity_poly.entity_id
_entity_poly.type
_entity_poly.pdbx_seq_one_letter_code
_entity_poly.pdbx_strand_id
1 'polypeptide(L)'
;MHDERHNEWLAWLEKYRADGIRGNKGAIFTDSNGAIHAAIACHGVALARKSLVRSELDDGRLTILFDAPLTPEYAYYLVYPNETLDNPSAILFRKWIMKNVMQSLASSR
;
A
#
# COMPACT_ATOMS: atom_id res chain seq x y z
N MET A 1 -3.35 -9.31 10.44
CA MET A 1 -4.25 -9.61 9.31
C MET A 1 -3.53 -9.25 8.02
N HIS A 2 -3.55 -10.13 7.00
CA HIS A 2 -2.58 -10.12 5.89
C HIS A 2 -3.28 -10.17 4.54
N ASP A 3 -2.74 -9.48 3.54
CA ASP A 3 -3.03 -9.67 2.11
C ASP A 3 -2.12 -10.81 1.55
N GLU A 4 -2.33 -11.30 0.32
CA GLU A 4 -1.52 -12.30 -0.42
C GLU A 4 0.00 -12.03 -0.37
N ARG A 5 0.40 -10.80 -0.04
CA ARG A 5 1.76 -10.41 0.35
C ARG A 5 2.08 -10.78 1.81
N HIS A 6 2.01 -12.07 2.14
CA HIS A 6 2.43 -12.63 3.44
C HIS A 6 3.82 -12.13 3.90
N ASN A 7 4.67 -11.75 2.93
CA ASN A 7 6.01 -11.24 3.15
C ASN A 7 6.05 -9.86 3.83
N GLU A 8 5.05 -8.98 3.67
CA GLU A 8 5.15 -7.60 4.20
C GLU A 8 5.11 -7.57 5.74
N TRP A 9 4.29 -8.41 6.38
CA TRP A 9 4.28 -8.50 7.84
C TRP A 9 5.52 -9.18 8.41
N LEU A 10 6.04 -10.22 7.74
CA LEU A 10 7.31 -10.84 8.13
C LEU A 10 8.47 -9.83 8.02
N ALA A 11 8.53 -9.08 6.91
CA ALA A 11 9.50 -8.02 6.70
C ALA A 11 9.35 -6.89 7.72
N TRP A 12 8.13 -6.52 8.11
CA TRP A 12 7.88 -5.53 9.17
C TRP A 12 8.38 -6.05 10.53
N LEU A 13 8.04 -7.28 10.91
CA LEU A 13 8.47 -7.89 12.17
C LEU A 13 9.99 -8.01 12.26
N GLU A 14 10.63 -8.44 11.17
CA GLU A 14 12.09 -8.54 11.06
C GLU A 14 12.75 -7.16 11.16
N LYS A 15 12.27 -6.18 10.40
CA LYS A 15 12.80 -4.80 10.41
C LYS A 15 12.77 -4.17 11.80
N TYR A 16 11.68 -4.41 12.55
CA TYR A 16 11.49 -3.82 13.87
C TYR A 16 11.88 -4.74 15.03
N ARG A 17 12.50 -5.90 14.75
CA ARG A 17 12.95 -6.90 15.75
C ARG A 17 11.86 -7.28 16.75
N ALA A 18 10.64 -7.43 16.24
CA ALA A 18 9.48 -7.81 17.04
C ALA A 18 9.44 -9.33 17.25
N ASP A 19 10.47 -9.84 17.94
CA ASP A 19 10.66 -11.27 18.18
C ASP A 19 9.53 -11.85 19.05
N GLY A 20 9.05 -13.05 18.70
CA GLY A 20 8.00 -13.76 19.44
C GLY A 20 6.57 -13.50 18.94
N ILE A 21 6.34 -12.52 18.05
CA ILE A 21 5.06 -12.35 17.38
C ILE A 21 4.97 -13.30 16.19
N ARG A 22 3.99 -14.21 16.21
CA ARG A 22 3.70 -15.09 15.07
C ARG A 22 2.90 -14.32 14.01
N GLY A 23 3.60 -13.55 13.18
CA GLY A 23 3.01 -12.80 12.06
C GLY A 23 2.37 -13.65 10.96
N ASN A 24 2.32 -14.97 11.11
CA ASN A 24 1.66 -15.89 10.20
C ASN A 24 0.34 -16.47 10.76
N LYS A 25 -0.11 -16.02 11.95
CA LYS A 25 -1.38 -16.45 12.56
C LYS A 25 -2.42 -15.33 12.46
N GLY A 26 -3.46 -15.57 11.68
CA GLY A 26 -4.58 -14.64 11.54
C GLY A 26 -5.34 -14.84 10.23
N ALA A 27 -6.43 -14.09 10.04
CA ALA A 27 -7.16 -14.09 8.78
C ALA A 27 -6.28 -13.58 7.63
N ILE A 28 -6.30 -14.34 6.53
CA ILE A 28 -5.60 -14.07 5.28
C ILE A 28 -6.66 -13.59 4.29
N PHE A 29 -6.42 -12.45 3.68
CA PHE A 29 -7.26 -11.84 2.67
C PHE A 29 -6.54 -11.89 1.32
N THR A 30 -7.32 -12.00 0.26
CA THR A 30 -6.84 -12.07 -1.12
C THR A 30 -6.34 -10.70 -1.62
N ASP A 31 -6.81 -9.61 -1.01
CA ASP A 31 -6.39 -8.26 -1.32
C ASP A 31 -6.30 -7.38 -0.04
N SER A 32 -5.67 -6.21 -0.20
CA SER A 32 -5.46 -5.24 0.89
C SER A 32 -6.78 -4.68 1.41
N ASN A 33 -7.82 -4.64 0.57
CA ASN A 33 -9.13 -4.10 0.95
C ASN A 33 -9.80 -4.98 2.00
N GLY A 34 -9.74 -6.31 1.84
CA GLY A 34 -10.29 -7.24 2.83
C GLY A 34 -9.69 -7.05 4.23
N ALA A 35 -8.36 -6.89 4.31
CA ALA A 35 -7.67 -6.64 5.57
C ALA A 35 -8.02 -5.27 6.18
N ILE A 36 -8.15 -4.23 5.35
CA ILE A 36 -8.57 -2.88 5.79
C ILE A 36 -9.99 -2.92 6.35
N HIS A 37 -10.95 -3.52 5.64
CA HIS A 37 -12.35 -3.58 6.08
C HIS A 37 -12.52 -4.31 7.41
N ALA A 38 -11.79 -5.41 7.61
CA ALA A 38 -11.84 -6.13 8.86
C ALA A 38 -11.16 -5.37 10.01
N ALA A 39 -10.12 -4.57 9.74
CA ALA A 39 -9.56 -3.63 10.72
C ALA A 39 -10.56 -2.53 11.10
N ILE A 40 -11.26 -1.94 10.12
CA ILE A 40 -12.35 -0.96 10.36
C ILE A 40 -13.45 -1.58 11.21
N ALA A 41 -13.78 -2.85 10.97
CA ALA A 41 -14.76 -3.60 11.75
C ALA A 41 -14.24 -4.11 13.11
N CYS A 42 -13.09 -3.61 13.59
CA CYS A 42 -12.49 -3.97 14.87
C CYS A 42 -12.08 -5.45 15.03
N HIS A 43 -11.83 -6.17 13.94
CA HIS A 43 -11.40 -7.58 13.97
C HIS A 43 -9.86 -7.74 14.08
N GLY A 44 -9.12 -6.66 14.33
CA GLY A 44 -7.68 -6.69 14.60
C GLY A 44 -6.91 -5.57 13.92
N VAL A 45 -5.64 -5.84 13.65
CA VAL A 45 -4.69 -4.87 13.06
C VAL A 45 -4.29 -5.30 11.64
N ALA A 46 -4.23 -4.33 10.74
CA ALA A 46 -3.77 -4.49 9.37
C ALA A 46 -2.53 -3.64 9.09
N LEU A 47 -1.60 -4.19 8.31
CA LEU A 47 -0.55 -3.42 7.66
C LEU A 47 -1.12 -2.97 6.32
N ALA A 48 -1.24 -1.65 6.13
CA ALA A 48 -1.89 -1.08 4.96
C ALA A 48 -1.12 0.13 4.43
N ARG A 49 -1.26 0.41 3.13
CA ARG A 49 -0.70 1.62 2.52
C ARG A 49 -1.52 2.82 2.98
N LYS A 50 -0.87 3.85 3.52
CA LYS A 50 -1.54 5.10 3.96
C LYS A 50 -2.42 5.70 2.86
N SER A 51 -2.00 5.59 1.59
CA SER A 51 -2.77 6.09 0.44
C SER A 51 -4.13 5.41 0.25
N LEU A 52 -4.31 4.18 0.76
CA LEU A 52 -5.56 3.42 0.63
C LEU A 52 -6.51 3.64 1.81
N VAL A 53 -6.01 4.16 2.94
CA VAL A 53 -6.78 4.31 4.19
C VAL A 53 -6.88 5.77 4.63
N ARG A 54 -6.56 6.72 3.74
CA ARG A 54 -6.45 8.13 4.13
C ARG A 54 -7.77 8.69 4.63
N SER A 55 -8.87 8.39 3.93
CA SER A 55 -10.23 8.75 4.37
C SER A 55 -10.56 8.17 5.74
N GLU A 56 -10.20 6.92 6.02
CA GLU A 56 -10.50 6.24 7.27
C GLU A 56 -9.68 6.81 8.43
N LEU A 57 -8.45 7.25 8.17
CA LEU A 57 -7.61 7.93 9.13
C LEU A 57 -8.15 9.34 9.42
N ASP A 58 -8.51 10.08 8.39
CA ASP A 58 -9.04 11.45 8.51
C ASP A 58 -10.41 11.43 9.24
N ASP A 59 -11.25 10.43 8.98
CA ASP A 59 -12.55 10.21 9.62
C ASP A 59 -12.45 9.56 11.02
N GLY A 60 -11.24 9.21 11.48
CA GLY A 60 -11.01 8.56 12.78
C GLY A 60 -11.52 7.13 12.90
N ARG A 61 -11.91 6.48 11.78
CA ARG A 61 -12.30 5.05 11.74
C ARG A 61 -11.10 4.13 11.94
N LEU A 62 -9.90 4.59 11.57
CA LEU A 62 -8.64 3.90 11.81
C LEU A 62 -7.67 4.82 12.55
N THR A 63 -6.75 4.22 13.30
CA THR A 63 -5.65 4.94 13.95
C THR A 63 -4.33 4.21 13.68
N ILE A 64 -3.24 4.98 13.56
CA ILE A 64 -1.90 4.41 13.37
C ILE A 64 -1.37 3.99 14.74
N LEU A 65 -1.12 2.69 14.93
CA LEU A 65 -0.65 2.16 16.22
C LEU A 65 0.83 2.45 16.50
N PHE A 66 1.66 2.43 15.46
CA PHE A 66 3.12 2.58 15.58
C PHE A 66 3.64 3.47 14.46
N ASP A 67 4.57 4.37 14.78
CA ASP A 67 5.34 5.12 13.78
C ASP A 67 6.48 4.25 13.23
N ALA A 68 6.09 3.16 12.57
CA ALA A 68 6.97 2.10 12.10
C ALA A 68 6.69 1.78 10.63
N PRO A 69 7.00 2.70 9.70
CA PRO A 69 6.70 2.48 8.28
C PRO A 69 7.63 1.41 7.65
N LEU A 70 7.04 0.49 6.89
CA LEU A 70 7.81 -0.40 6.01
C LEU A 70 7.98 0.27 4.64
N THR A 71 9.22 0.31 4.14
CA THR A 71 9.46 0.71 2.75
C THR A 71 9.10 -0.48 1.86
N PRO A 72 8.21 -0.30 0.86
CA PRO A 72 7.86 -1.40 -0.03
C PRO A 72 9.10 -1.88 -0.80
N GLU A 73 9.28 -3.19 -0.92
CA GLU A 73 10.33 -3.77 -1.77
C GLU A 73 10.00 -3.62 -3.26
N TYR A 74 8.72 -3.42 -3.60
CA TYR A 74 8.21 -3.34 -4.96
C TYR A 74 7.71 -1.95 -5.34
N ALA A 75 7.99 -1.54 -6.57
CA ALA A 75 7.50 -0.31 -7.19
C ALA A 75 6.53 -0.61 -8.34
N TYR A 76 5.66 0.37 -8.64
CA TYR A 76 4.82 0.33 -9.83
C TYR A 76 5.57 0.96 -11.01
N TYR A 77 5.55 0.29 -12.17
CA TYR A 77 6.20 0.74 -13.39
C TYR A 77 5.17 0.97 -14.49
N LEU A 78 5.32 2.07 -15.23
CA LEU A 78 4.60 2.30 -16.48
C LEU A 78 5.41 1.67 -17.63
N VAL A 79 4.91 0.58 -18.20
CA VAL A 79 5.60 -0.20 -19.23
C VAL A 79 4.82 -0.11 -20.54
N TYR A 80 5.52 0.14 -21.64
CA TYR A 80 4.95 0.19 -22.99
C TYR A 80 6.03 -0.09 -24.05
N PRO A 81 5.68 -0.67 -25.22
CA PRO A 81 6.59 -0.81 -26.35
C PRO A 81 7.10 0.54 -26.87
N ASN A 82 8.31 0.60 -27.43
CA ASN A 82 8.92 1.87 -27.86
C ASN A 82 8.06 2.62 -28.90
N GLU A 83 7.37 1.88 -29.76
CA GLU A 83 6.48 2.38 -30.82
C GLU A 83 5.25 3.11 -30.24
N THR A 84 4.95 2.92 -28.96
CA THR A 84 3.85 3.63 -28.27
C THR A 84 4.07 5.14 -28.26
N LEU A 85 5.32 5.60 -28.34
CA LEU A 85 5.65 7.02 -28.40
C LEU A 85 5.43 7.64 -29.79
N ASP A 86 5.05 6.86 -30.80
CA ASP A 86 4.63 7.37 -32.11
C ASP A 86 3.15 7.79 -32.12
N ASN A 87 2.37 7.35 -31.13
CA ASN A 87 0.97 7.70 -30.99
C ASN A 87 0.79 8.97 -30.11
N PRO A 88 0.31 10.09 -30.66
CA PRO A 88 0.11 11.33 -29.90
C PRO A 88 -0.79 11.17 -28.66
N SER A 89 -1.83 10.33 -28.75
CA SER A 89 -2.73 10.06 -27.62
C SER A 89 -2.03 9.31 -26.48
N ALA A 90 -1.13 8.38 -26.82
CA ALA A 90 -0.35 7.65 -25.82
C ALA A 90 0.68 8.57 -25.14
N ILE A 91 1.31 9.48 -25.89
CA ILE A 91 2.17 10.53 -25.33
C ILE A 91 1.38 11.41 -24.35
N LEU A 92 0.17 11.82 -24.74
CA LEU A 92 -0.69 12.65 -23.90
C LEU A 92 -1.07 11.93 -22.60
N PHE A 93 -1.50 10.67 -22.69
CA PHE A 93 -1.82 9.85 -21.52
C PHE A 93 -0.62 9.66 -20.60
N ARG A 94 0.56 9.34 -21.17
CA ARG A 94 1.81 9.23 -20.40
C ARG A 94 2.13 10.53 -19.66
N LYS A 95 2.02 11.68 -20.33
CA LYS A 95 2.25 12.99 -19.69
C LYS A 95 1.26 13.23 -18.57
N TRP A 96 -0.02 12.95 -18.80
CA TRP A 96 -1.07 13.09 -17.81
C TRP A 96 -0.84 12.20 -16.59
N ILE A 97 -0.58 10.90 -16.77
CA ILE A 97 -0.41 9.98 -15.63
C ILE A 97 0.86 10.33 -14.82
N MET A 98 1.96 10.69 -15.48
CA MET A 98 3.19 11.10 -14.80
C MET A 98 2.99 12.39 -13.99
N LYS A 99 2.21 13.35 -14.51
CA LYS A 99 1.85 14.56 -13.77
C LYS A 99 1.06 14.22 -12.49
N ASN A 100 0.08 13.33 -12.58
CA ASN A 100 -0.72 12.91 -11.43
C ASN A 100 0.11 12.14 -10.39
N VAL A 101 1.00 11.24 -10.83
CA VAL A 101 1.92 10.53 -9.93
C VAL A 101 2.81 11.51 -9.18
N MET A 102 3.39 12.49 -9.87
CA MET A 102 4.24 13.50 -9.25
C MET A 102 3.49 14.35 -8.21
N GLN A 103 2.24 14.70 -8.47
CA GLN A 103 1.38 15.42 -7.52
C GLN A 103 1.03 14.56 -6.30
N SER A 104 0.73 13.28 -6.50
CA SER A 104 0.42 12.34 -5.41
C SER A 104 1.63 12.10 -4.50
N LEU A 105 2.83 11.99 -5.08
CA LEU A 105 4.08 11.89 -4.30
C LEU A 105 4.37 13.16 -3.49
N ALA A 106 4.04 14.34 -4.01
CA ALA A 106 4.20 15.60 -3.31
C ALA A 106 3.23 15.78 -2.13
N SER A 107 2.01 15.22 -2.20
CA SER A 107 1.02 15.23 -1.09
C SER A 107 1.20 14.08 -0.08
N SER A 108 2.16 13.18 -0.34
CA SER A 108 2.47 12.02 0.52
C SER A 108 3.73 12.24 1.37
N ARG A 109 4.36 13.41 1.31
CA ARG A 109 5.38 13.90 2.27
C ARG A 109 4.72 14.79 3.31
#